data_AF-A0A395LQT6-F1
#
_entry.id   AF-A0A395LQT6-F1
#
_cell.length_a   1.000
_cell.length_b   1.000
_cell.length_c   1.000
_cell.angle_alpha   90.00
_cell.angle_beta   90.00
_cell.angle_gamma   90.00
#
_symmetry.space_group_name_H-M   'P 1'
#
loop_
_entity.id
_entity.type
_entity.pdbx_description
1 polymer ?
#
loop_
_entity_poly.entity_id
_entity_poly.type
_entity_poly.pdbx_seq_one_letter_code
_entity_poly.pdbx_strand_id
1 'polypeptide(L)'
;MLATISEFPHAGSRGYCVGTADPVTIIRHNADGTALVRREPRAHELRNRDASGNTTIALDDLFATEGEAFDASVARKPKPRRTKRKSRA
;
A
#
# COMPACT_ATOMS: atom_id res chain seq x y z
N MET A 1 -26.92 10.43 14.16
CA MET A 1 -26.37 9.09 13.86
C MET A 1 -24.96 9.06 14.40
N LEU A 2 -24.67 8.24 15.41
CA LEU A 2 -23.29 8.06 15.88
C LEU A 2 -22.50 7.35 14.77
N ALA A 3 -21.37 7.93 14.38
CA ALA A 3 -20.44 7.28 13.46
C ALA A 3 -19.92 6.02 14.16
N THR A 4 -20.28 4.84 13.63
CA THR A 4 -19.67 3.59 14.06
C THR A 4 -18.18 3.71 13.75
N ILE A 5 -17.34 3.74 14.78
CA ILE A 5 -15.89 3.71 14.59
C ILE A 5 -15.59 2.31 14.03
N SER A 6 -15.43 2.21 12.71
CA SER A 6 -14.93 0.98 12.11
C SER A 6 -13.46 0.85 12.44
N GLU A 7 -13.08 -0.28 13.01
CA GLU A 7 -11.67 -0.59 13.25
C GLU A 7 -10.92 -0.67 11.91
N PHE A 8 -9.64 -0.31 11.92
CA PHE A 8 -8.78 -0.46 10.76
C PHE A 8 -8.51 -1.95 10.49
N PRO A 9 -8.38 -2.41 9.23
CA PRO A 9 -8.54 -1.66 7.98
C PRO A 9 -10.01 -1.63 7.50
N HIS A 10 -10.49 -0.46 7.02
CA HIS A 10 -11.81 -0.32 6.38
C HIS A 10 -11.77 0.65 5.19
N ALA A 11 -12.74 0.55 4.28
CA ALA A 11 -12.83 1.47 3.15
C ALA A 11 -13.01 2.92 3.61
N GLY A 12 -12.15 3.82 3.11
CA GLY A 12 -12.06 5.22 3.54
C GLY A 12 -10.97 5.49 4.60
N SER A 13 -10.42 4.45 5.25
CA SER A 13 -9.34 4.66 6.22
C SER A 13 -8.02 5.02 5.53
N ARG A 14 -7.26 5.91 6.18
CA ARG A 14 -5.85 6.16 5.85
C ARG A 14 -4.97 5.13 6.56
N GLY A 15 -3.95 4.67 5.86
CA GLY A 15 -2.92 3.77 6.39
C GLY A 15 -1.61 3.94 5.66
N TYR A 16 -0.67 3.06 5.97
CA TYR A 16 0.69 3.10 5.44
C TYR A 16 1.02 1.75 4.83
N CYS A 17 1.68 1.76 3.67
CA CYS A 17 2.12 0.53 3.02
C CYS A 17 3.49 0.07 3.55
N VAL A 18 3.65 -1.24 3.68
CA VAL A 18 4.92 -1.85 4.08
C VAL A 18 6.02 -1.56 3.06
N GLY A 19 7.24 -1.32 3.54
CA GLY A 19 8.43 -1.13 2.68
C GLY A 19 8.75 0.33 2.39
N THR A 20 7.77 1.14 2.00
CA THR A 20 7.98 2.57 1.70
C THR A 20 7.35 3.50 2.73
N ALA A 21 6.51 2.97 3.62
CA ALA A 21 5.74 3.75 4.59
C ALA A 21 4.98 4.90 3.91
N ASP A 22 4.53 4.70 2.67
CA ASP A 22 3.78 5.71 1.95
C ASP A 22 2.35 5.79 2.48
N PRO A 23 1.81 7.01 2.67
CA PRO A 23 0.42 7.18 3.02
C PRO A 23 -0.49 6.72 1.87
N VAL A 24 -1.45 5.88 2.21
CA VAL A 24 -2.44 5.32 1.30
C VAL A 24 -3.84 5.43 1.90
N THR A 25 -4.84 5.62 1.04
CA THR A 25 -6.26 5.59 1.42
C THR A 25 -6.90 4.33 0.83
N ILE A 26 -7.58 3.56 1.67
CA ILE A 26 -8.29 2.35 1.21
C ILE A 26 -9.54 2.77 0.44
N ILE A 27 -9.67 2.36 -0.83
CA ILE A 27 -10.87 2.61 -1.63
C ILE A 27 -11.89 1.50 -1.42
N ARG A 28 -11.45 0.24 -1.51
CA ARG A 28 -12.30 -0.95 -1.32
C ARG A 28 -11.49 -2.18 -0.96
N HIS A 29 -12.14 -3.15 -0.33
CA HIS A 29 -11.59 -4.49 -0.15
C HIS A 29 -12.04 -5.40 -1.29
N ASN A 30 -11.14 -6.27 -1.74
CA ASN A 30 -11.44 -7.35 -2.65
C ASN A 30 -11.67 -8.64 -1.84
N ALA A 31 -12.36 -9.61 -2.43
CA ALA A 31 -12.64 -10.89 -1.78
C ALA A 31 -11.36 -11.72 -1.50
N ASP A 32 -10.29 -11.47 -2.26
CA ASP A 32 -9.04 -12.23 -2.19
C ASP A 32 -8.09 -11.79 -1.06
N GLY A 33 -8.57 -11.03 -0.07
CA GLY A 33 -7.74 -10.50 1.02
C GLY A 33 -6.81 -9.35 0.61
N THR A 34 -7.06 -8.74 -0.55
CA THR A 34 -6.36 -7.53 -1.02
C THR A 34 -7.26 -6.31 -0.95
N ALA A 35 -6.68 -5.13 -0.89
CA ALA A 35 -7.39 -3.86 -0.97
C ALA A 35 -6.91 -3.05 -2.16
N LEU A 36 -7.85 -2.42 -2.86
CA LEU A 36 -7.54 -1.34 -3.78
C LEU A 36 -7.33 -0.08 -2.94
N VAL A 37 -6.13 0.48 -3.03
CA VAL A 37 -5.76 1.69 -2.30
C VAL A 37 -5.34 2.78 -3.27
N ARG A 38 -5.56 4.03 -2.87
CA ARG A 38 -5.03 5.22 -3.53
C ARG A 38 -3.80 5.69 -2.76
N ARG A 39 -2.65 5.71 -3.42
CA ARG A 39 -1.47 6.40 -2.88
C ARG A 39 -1.75 7.89 -2.87
N GLU A 40 -1.57 8.52 -1.72
CA GLU A 40 -1.62 9.97 -1.69
C GLU A 40 -0.45 10.50 -2.53
N PRO A 41 -0.69 11.43 -3.47
CA PRO A 41 0.36 11.94 -4.32
C PRO A 41 1.39 12.66 -3.44
N ARG A 42 2.62 12.12 -3.39
CA ARG A 42 3.77 12.91 -2.91
C ARG A 42 3.87 14.15 -3.79
N ALA A 43 4.03 15.31 -3.17
CA ALA A 43 4.14 16.57 -3.89
C ALA A 43 5.30 16.48 -4.90
N HIS A 44 4.99 16.66 -6.19
CA HIS A 44 5.94 16.94 -7.27
C HIS A 44 6.84 15.81 -7.82
N GLU A 45 6.33 14.60 -8.05
CA GLU A 45 7.01 13.67 -8.98
C GLU A 45 6.40 13.73 -10.39
N LEU A 46 7.17 14.21 -11.37
CA LEU A 46 6.77 14.25 -12.80
C LEU A 46 6.28 12.89 -13.34
N ARG A 47 6.74 11.78 -12.73
CA ARG A 47 6.36 10.42 -13.12
C ARG A 47 4.92 10.03 -12.75
N ASN A 48 4.28 10.77 -11.84
CA ASN A 48 2.95 10.46 -11.33
C ASN A 48 1.85 11.31 -12.00
N ARG A 49 2.16 12.01 -13.10
CA ARG A 49 1.23 12.95 -13.76
C ARG A 49 0.03 12.24 -14.42
N ASP A 50 0.23 11.00 -14.87
CA ASP A 50 -0.76 10.26 -15.68
C ASP A 50 -1.24 8.94 -15.05
N ALA A 51 -0.64 8.53 -13.92
CA ALA A 51 -1.07 7.32 -13.21
C ALA A 51 -2.10 7.69 -12.14
N SER A 52 -3.24 6.99 -12.11
CA SER A 52 -4.36 7.24 -11.19
C SER A 52 -4.02 7.11 -9.69
N GLY A 53 -2.75 6.89 -9.33
CA GLY A 53 -2.28 6.70 -7.95
C GLY A 53 -2.81 5.42 -7.30
N ASN A 54 -3.64 4.65 -8.01
CA ASN A 54 -4.31 3.48 -7.47
C ASN A 54 -3.42 2.25 -7.60
N THR A 55 -3.37 1.44 -6.55
CA THR A 55 -2.63 0.19 -6.52
C THR A 55 -3.36 -0.84 -5.66
N THR A 56 -3.18 -2.11 -5.97
CA THR A 56 -3.74 -3.21 -5.17
C THR A 56 -2.65 -3.72 -4.23
N ILE A 57 -2.93 -3.73 -2.93
CA ILE A 57 -2.01 -4.15 -1.87
C ILE A 57 -2.68 -5.25 -1.02
N ALA A 58 -1.91 -6.18 -0.48
CA ALA A 58 -2.44 -7.15 0.49
C ALA A 58 -2.86 -6.44 1.78
N LEU A 59 -3.95 -6.89 2.41
CA LEU A 59 -4.37 -6.30 3.69
C LEU A 59 -3.28 -6.44 4.77
N ASP A 60 -2.51 -7.53 4.74
CA ASP A 60 -1.36 -7.78 5.63
C ASP A 60 -0.17 -6.82 5.42
N ASP A 61 -0.21 -6.03 4.35
CA ASP A 61 0.82 -5.04 3.98
C ASP A 61 0.35 -3.60 4.27
N LEU A 62 -0.81 -3.43 4.91
CA LEU A 62 -1.38 -2.15 5.32
C LEU A 62 -1.38 -2.01 6.83
N PHE A 63 -0.84 -0.90 7.32
CA PHE A 63 -0.75 -0.60 8.74
C PHE A 63 -1.43 0.72 9.07
N ALA A 64 -1.94 0.84 10.30
CA ALA A 64 -2.57 2.07 10.75
C ALA A 64 -1.54 3.19 10.98
N THR A 65 -0.31 2.82 11.34
CA THR A 65 0.77 3.76 11.66
C THR A 65 1.99 3.60 10.76
N GLU A 66 2.72 4.70 10.57
CA GLU A 66 3.99 4.72 9.82
C GLU A 66 5.05 3.83 10.49
N GLY A 67 5.10 3.87 11.84
CA GLY A 67 6.03 3.08 12.64
C GLY A 67 5.84 1.57 12.45
N GLU A 68 4.60 1.08 12.48
CA GLU A 68 4.32 -0.33 12.23
C GLU A 68 4.68 -0.75 10.80
N ALA A 69 4.40 0.10 9.81
CA ALA A 69 4.78 -0.16 8.43
C ALA A 69 6.31 -0.20 8.24
N PHE A 70 7.03 0.67 8.96
CA PHE A 70 8.49 0.71 8.97
C PHE A 70 9.07 -0.52 9.68
N ASP A 71 8.59 -0.86 10.87
CA ASP A 71 9.05 -2.03 11.62
C ASP A 71 8.77 -3.33 10.86
N ALA A 72 7.60 -3.46 10.25
CA ALA A 72 7.28 -4.57 9.36
C ALA A 72 8.16 -4.60 8.11
N SER A 73 8.61 -3.44 7.60
CA SER A 73 9.57 -3.38 6.49
C SER A 73 10.96 -3.87 6.89
N VAL A 74 11.41 -3.54 8.10
CA VAL A 74 12.71 -3.96 8.65
C VAL A 74 12.69 -5.45 8.98
N ALA A 75 11.58 -5.96 9.52
CA ALA A 75 11.40 -7.37 9.85
C ALA A 75 11.30 -8.26 8.61
N ARG A 76 10.75 -7.74 7.50
CA ARG A 76 10.63 -8.47 6.23
C ARG A 76 11.95 -8.43 5.47
N LYS A 77 12.66 -9.56 5.42
CA LYS A 77 13.80 -9.74 4.52
C LYS A 77 13.38 -9.36 3.08
N PRO A 78 14.13 -8.50 2.37
CA PRO A 78 13.77 -8.11 1.01
C PRO A 78 13.70 -9.37 0.13
N LYS A 79 12.53 -9.64 -0.43
CA LYS A 79 12.37 -10.71 -1.43
C LYS A 79 13.33 -10.40 -2.59
N PRO A 80 14.20 -11.34 -3.00
CA PRO A 80 15.12 -11.10 -4.09
C PRO A 80 14.31 -10.76 -5.34
N ARG A 81 14.54 -9.56 -5.90
CA ARG A 81 13.98 -9.18 -7.20
C ARG A 81 14.46 -10.22 -8.21
N ARG A 82 13.56 -11.08 -8.68
CA ARG A 82 13.85 -12.07 -9.72
C ARG A 82 14.25 -11.31 -10.98
N THR A 83 15.55 -11.09 -11.18
CA THR A 83 16.11 -10.53 -12.40
C THR A 83 15.73 -11.48 -13.51
N LYS A 84 14.79 -11.06 -14.36
CA LYS A 84 14.44 -11.76 -15.58
C LYS A 84 15.68 -11.69 -16.49
N ARG A 85 16.57 -12.67 -16.37
CA ARG A 85 17.68 -12.88 -17.31
C ARG A 85 17.04 -12.95 -18.70
N LYS A 86 17.27 -11.92 -19.52
CA LYS A 86 16.98 -11.96 -20.96
C LYS A 86 17.88 -13.05 -21.53
N SER A 87 17.36 -14.26 -21.70
CA SER A 87 17.96 -15.25 -22.58
C SER A 87 17.80 -14.73 -24.00
N ARG A 88 18.87 -14.17 -24.55
CA ARG A 88 18.97 -13.82 -25.96
C ARG A 88 19.40 -15.10 -26.67
N ALA A 89 18.45 -15.71 -27.40
CA ALA A 89 18.74 -16.69 -28.44
C ALA A 89 19.14 -15.95 -29.72
#